data_AF-A0A9E3ADQ8-F1
#
_entry.id   AF-A0A9E3ADQ8-F1
#
_cell.length_a   1.000
_cell.length_b   1.000
_cell.length_c   1.000
_cell.angle_alpha   90.00
_cell.angle_beta   90.00
_cell.angle_gamma   90.00
#
_symmetry.space_group_name_H-M   'P 1'
#
loop_
_entity.id
_entity.type
_entity.pdbx_description
1 polymer ?
#
loop_
_entity_poly.entity_id
_entity_poly.type
_entity_poly.pdbx_seq_one_letter_code
_entity_poly.pdbx_strand_id
1 'polypeptide(L)' 'MAITYLKGDATQPTGKGNKIIAHICNDLGGWGKGFVLALSKRWPQPEAAFRQWYRDREH' A
#
# COMPACT_ATOMS: atom_id res chain seq x y z
N MET A 1 -12.72 -10.95 18.48
CA MET A 1 -11.43 -10.97 17.73
C MET A 1 -10.56 -9.85 18.27
N ALA A 2 -9.26 -10.06 18.38
CA ALA A 2 -8.30 -9.05 18.87
C ALA A 2 -7.29 -8.70 17.78
N ILE A 3 -6.73 -7.49 17.82
CA ILE A 3 -5.64 -7.09 16.93
C ILE A 3 -4.37 -7.82 17.35
N THR A 4 -3.71 -8.48 16.40
CA THR A 4 -2.41 -9.11 16.61
C THR A 4 -1.30 -8.17 16.15
N TYR A 5 -0.40 -7.80 17.07
CA TYR A 5 0.77 -6.98 16.75
C TYR A 5 1.98 -7.89 16.50
N LEU A 6 2.59 -7.74 15.31
CA LEU A 6 3.74 -8.53 14.89
C LEU A 6 4.86 -7.59 14.43
N LYS A 7 6.12 -8.00 14.62
CA LYS A 7 7.28 -7.31 14.04
C LYS A 7 7.57 -7.91 12.66
N GLY A 8 7.69 -7.05 11.64
CA GLY A 8 8.04 -7.49 10.29
C GLY A 8 7.70 -6.45 9.22
N ASP A 9 7.90 -6.85 7.97
CA ASP A 9 7.52 -6.09 6.78
C ASP A 9 6.12 -6.51 6.34
N ALA A 10 5.14 -5.62 6.45
CA ALA A 10 3.76 -5.91 6.08
C ALA A 10 3.59 -6.22 4.58
N THR A 11 4.55 -5.86 3.74
CA THR A 11 4.54 -6.29 2.34
C THR A 11 4.78 -7.79 2.19
N GLN A 12 5.31 -8.48 3.21
CA GLN A 12 5.53 -9.92 3.31
C GLN A 12 4.52 -10.59 4.25
N PRO A 13 3.22 -10.66 3.88
CA PRO A 13 2.21 -11.23 4.75
C PRO A 13 2.43 -12.73 4.94
N THR A 14 2.17 -13.21 6.15
CA THR A 14 2.33 -14.61 6.54
C THR A 14 0.99 -15.33 6.65
N GLY A 15 1.04 -16.67 6.63
CA GLY A 15 -0.13 -17.54 6.74
C GLY A 15 -0.79 -17.85 5.39
N LYS A 16 -1.77 -18.76 5.42
CA LYS A 16 -2.45 -19.30 4.22
C LYS A 16 -3.61 -18.40 3.77
N GLY A 17 -4.01 -18.54 2.51
CA GLY A 17 -5.15 -17.83 1.91
C GLY A 17 -4.84 -16.40 1.49
N ASN A 18 -5.83 -15.71 0.92
CA ASN A 18 -5.69 -14.35 0.42
C ASN A 18 -5.40 -13.36 1.56
N LYS A 19 -4.59 -12.33 1.25
CA LYS A 19 -4.15 -11.30 2.19
C LYS A 19 -4.38 -9.92 1.58
N ILE A 20 -4.85 -8.98 2.40
CA ILE A 20 -5.04 -7.58 2.01
C ILE A 20 -4.11 -6.73 2.87
N ILE A 21 -3.30 -5.90 2.22
CA ILE A 21 -2.44 -4.92 2.90
C ILE A 21 -3.14 -3.56 2.77
N ALA A 22 -3.69 -3.07 3.87
CA ALA A 22 -4.27 -1.73 3.92
C ALA A 22 -3.19 -0.72 4.36
N HIS A 23 -3.13 0.42 3.69
CA HIS A 23 -2.29 1.55 4.11
C HIS A 23 -2.99 2.87 3.74
N ILE A 24 -2.55 3.95 4.37
CA ILE A 24 -3.07 5.29 4.12
C ILE A 24 -2.29 5.93 2.97
N CYS A 25 -3.02 6.59 2.07
CA CYS A 25 -2.50 7.48 1.04
C CYS A 25 -2.84 8.94 1.41
N ASN A 26 -2.16 9.90 0.79
CA ASN A 26 -2.54 11.31 0.86
C ASN A 26 -3.47 11.68 -0.31
N ASP A 27 -4.14 12.81 -0.17
CA ASP A 27 -5.05 13.42 -1.13
C ASP A 27 -4.35 14.39 -2.10
N LEU A 28 -3.02 14.56 -1.99
CA LEU A 28 -2.17 15.43 -2.82
C LEU A 28 -1.40 14.66 -3.93
N GLY A 29 -1.60 13.35 -4.04
CA GLY A 29 -1.00 12.53 -5.11
C GLY A 29 0.48 12.19 -4.87
N GLY A 30 0.97 12.45 -3.66
CA GLY A 30 2.33 12.12 -3.27
C GLY A 30 2.52 10.62 -3.11
N TRP A 31 3.54 10.08 -3.77
CA TRP A 31 3.98 8.69 -3.58
C TRP A 31 5.51 8.66 -3.63
N GLY A 32 6.16 8.66 -2.47
CA GLY A 32 7.62 8.73 -2.42
C GLY A 32 8.29 8.72 -1.04
N LYS A 33 7.54 8.55 0.07
CA LYS A 33 8.11 8.50 1.42
C LYS A 33 7.36 7.52 2.31
N GLY A 34 8.08 6.78 3.16
CA GLY A 34 7.51 5.84 4.11
C GLY A 34 7.09 4.51 3.47
N PHE A 35 5.95 3.96 3.90
CA PHE A 35 5.50 2.60 3.56
C PHE A 35 5.36 2.35 2.05
N VAL A 36 4.96 3.37 1.29
CA VAL A 36 4.79 3.30 -0.16
C VAL A 36 6.06 2.90 -0.91
N LEU A 37 7.25 3.18 -0.37
CA LEU A 37 8.51 2.76 -0.97
C LEU A 37 8.72 1.24 -0.86
N ALA A 38 8.33 0.64 0.27
CA ALA A 38 8.38 -0.81 0.44
C ALA A 38 7.40 -1.51 -0.51
N LEU A 39 6.20 -0.93 -0.70
CA LEU A 39 5.24 -1.40 -1.69
C LEU A 39 5.81 -1.35 -3.10
N SER A 40 6.30 -0.20 -3.58
CA SER A 40 6.85 -0.05 -4.93
C SER A 40 8.09 -0.91 -5.19
N LYS A 41 8.93 -1.13 -4.16
CA LYS A 41 10.07 -2.03 -4.26
C LYS A 41 9.63 -3.46 -4.58
N ARG A 42 8.46 -3.88 -4.09
CA ARG A 42 7.96 -5.23 -4.28
C ARG A 42 7.03 -5.37 -5.49
N TRP A 43 6.16 -4.39 -5.71
CA TRP A 43 5.15 -4.39 -6.76
C TRP A 43 4.99 -2.99 -7.35
N PRO A 44 5.19 -2.79 -8.67
CA PRO A 44 4.97 -1.49 -9.29
C PRO A 44 3.48 -1.11 -9.44
N GLN A 45 2.57 -2.08 -9.38
CA GLN A 45 1.15 -1.89 -9.69
C GLN A 45 0.40 -0.95 -8.71
N PRO A 46 0.59 -1.02 -7.38
CA PRO A 46 -0.10 -0.11 -6.45
C PRO A 46 0.23 1.35 -6.71
N GLU A 47 1.50 1.67 -6.99
CA GLU A 47 1.92 3.03 -7.34
C GLU A 47 1.30 3.48 -8.66
N ALA A 48 1.36 2.65 -9.70
CA ALA A 48 0.79 2.97 -11.00
C ALA A 48 -0.72 3.23 -10.90
N ALA A 49 -1.45 2.37 -10.18
CA ALA A 49 -2.88 2.50 -9.95
C ALA A 49 -3.23 3.76 -9.15
N PHE A 50 -2.50 4.06 -8.06
CA PHE A 50 -2.71 5.29 -7.29
C PHE A 50 -2.45 6.54 -8.14
N ARG A 51 -1.38 6.57 -8.92
CA ARG A 51 -1.05 7.69 -9.81
C ARG A 51 -2.08 7.87 -10.91
N GLN A 52 -2.60 6.78 -11.48
CA GLN A 52 -3.68 6.85 -12.47
C GLN A 52 -4.96 7.40 -11.84
N TRP A 53 -5.40 6.82 -10.72
CA TRP A 53 -6.58 7.28 -9.99
C TRP A 53 -6.49 8.76 -9.60
N TYR A 54 -5.33 9.21 -9.11
CA TYR A 54 -5.12 10.61 -8.76
C TYR A 54 -5.23 11.56 -9.97
N ARG A 55 -4.76 11.13 -11.15
CA ARG A 55 -4.85 11.93 -12.39
C ARG A 55 -6.27 11.99 -12.94
N ASP A 56 -7.00 10.88 -12.85
CA ASP A 56 -8.32 10.73 -13.48
C ASP A 56 -9.47 11.19 -12.58
N ARG A 57 -9.22 11.45 -11.29
CA ARG A 57 -10.26 11.88 -10.38
C ARG A 57 -10.84 13.22 -10.86
N GLU A 58 -12.17 13.27 -10.97
CA GLU A 58 -12.87 14.53 -11.16
C GLU A 58 -12.67 15.41 -9.91
N HIS A 59 -12.54 16.72 -10.13
CA HIS A 59 -12.41 17.71 -9.06
C HIS A 59 -13.76 18.07 -8.46
#